data_AF-A0A7C1MBE8-F1
#
_entry.id   AF-A0A7C1MBE8-F1
#
_cell.length_a   1.000
_cell.length_b   1.000
_cell.length_c   1.000
_cell.angle_alpha   90.00
_cell.angle_beta   90.00
_cell.angle_gamma   90.00
#
_symmetry.space_group_name_H-M   'P 1'
#
loop_
_entity.id
_entity.type
_entity.pdbx_description
1 polymer ?
#
loop_
_entity_poly.entity_id
_entity_poly.type
_entity_poly.pdbx_seq_one_letter_code
_entity_poly.pdbx_strand_id
1 'polypeptide(L)'
;MAVVKRKTRLEASQQDASSTLEKAPTRHDELVHRAARWLKGTCGCSTVVTELRAFTASGECPDAVGWRSNYSILVECKASRSDFLADRKKKFRSSPERGIGTYRFYLCPPGIIQTDDLPESWGLLYA
;
A
#
# COMPACT_ATOMS: atom_id res chain seq x y z
N MET A 1 13.13 24.02 16.09
CA MET A 1 14.39 23.30 15.83
C MET A 1 14.41 22.03 16.65
N ALA A 2 14.66 20.87 16.05
CA ALA A 2 14.83 19.62 16.79
C ALA A 2 16.32 19.44 17.13
N VAL A 3 16.62 19.26 18.41
CA VAL A 3 17.98 18.92 18.89
C VAL A 3 18.02 17.41 19.12
N VAL A 4 18.77 16.69 18.28
CA VAL A 4 18.95 15.23 18.40
C VAL A 4 20.29 14.96 19.08
N LYS A 5 20.27 14.36 20.29
CA LYS A 5 21.50 13.84 20.93
C LYS A 5 21.96 12.60 20.18
N ARG A 6 23.05 12.71 19.42
CA ARG A 6 23.70 11.56 18.78
C ARG A 6 24.57 10.83 19.80
N LYS A 7 24.31 9.54 20.00
CA LYS A 7 25.23 8.64 20.70
C LYS A 7 26.32 8.23 19.70
N THR A 8 27.59 8.43 20.05
CA THR A 8 28.74 8.04 19.24
C THR A 8 28.69 6.53 19.02
N ARG A 9 28.67 6.11 17.74
CA ARG A 9 28.57 4.71 17.33
C ARG A 9 29.94 4.05 17.49
N LEU A 10 30.03 3.03 18.34
CA LEU A 10 31.13 2.06 18.29
C LEU A 10 31.07 1.32 16.96
N GLU A 11 32.22 1.16 16.31
CA GLU A 11 32.36 0.50 15.02
C GLU A 11 31.92 -0.96 15.12
N ALA A 12 30.93 -1.33 14.32
CA ALA A 12 30.51 -2.71 14.15
C ALA A 12 31.21 -3.25 12.90
N SER A 13 31.93 -4.35 13.11
CA SER A 13 32.67 -5.16 12.15
C SER A 13 31.86 -5.51 10.90
N GLN A 14 32.56 -5.53 9.78
CA GLN A 14 32.10 -6.07 8.50
C GLN A 14 31.78 -7.57 8.65
N GLN A 15 30.51 -7.96 8.47
CA GLN A 15 30.07 -9.30 8.05
C GLN A 15 28.56 -9.28 7.81
N ASP A 16 28.17 -9.24 6.54
CA ASP A 16 27.18 -10.15 5.93
C ASP A 16 26.81 -9.64 4.53
N ALA A 17 27.63 -10.01 3.54
CA ALA A 17 27.18 -10.10 2.16
C ALA A 17 26.32 -11.37 2.02
N SER A 18 25.14 -11.36 2.63
CA SER A 18 24.12 -12.37 2.38
C SER A 18 23.48 -12.05 1.03
N SER A 19 23.73 -12.91 0.05
CA SER A 19 23.30 -12.80 -1.33
C SER A 19 21.79 -12.50 -1.44
N THR A 20 21.44 -11.27 -1.81
CA THR A 20 20.08 -10.93 -2.20
C THR A 20 19.78 -11.60 -3.55
N LEU A 21 19.24 -12.81 -3.51
CA LEU A 21 18.60 -13.40 -4.68
C LEU A 21 17.43 -12.48 -5.05
N GLU A 22 17.55 -11.75 -6.16
CA GLU A 22 16.44 -10.95 -6.66
C GLU A 22 15.26 -11.87 -6.95
N LYS A 23 14.21 -11.75 -6.12
CA LYS A 23 12.97 -12.49 -6.28
C LYS A 23 12.27 -11.96 -7.52
N ALA A 24 11.94 -12.84 -8.46
CA ALA A 24 11.15 -12.47 -9.63
C ALA A 24 9.85 -11.77 -9.19
N PRO A 25 9.46 -10.66 -9.84
CA PRO A 25 8.27 -9.90 -9.45
C PRO A 25 7.04 -10.78 -9.58
N THR A 26 6.24 -10.79 -8.52
CA THR A 26 4.95 -11.48 -8.51
C THR A 26 3.90 -10.65 -9.24
N ARG A 27 2.79 -11.28 -9.61
CA ARG A 27 1.63 -10.56 -10.17
C ARG A 27 1.12 -9.46 -9.24
N HIS A 28 1.24 -9.64 -7.92
CA HIS A 28 0.89 -8.60 -6.95
C HIS A 28 1.85 -7.41 -7.06
N ASP A 29 3.15 -7.67 -7.14
CA ASP A 29 4.17 -6.62 -7.26
C ASP A 29 3.96 -5.78 -8.53
N GLU A 30 3.56 -6.39 -9.64
CA GLU A 30 3.18 -5.69 -10.87
C GLU A 30 1.96 -4.78 -10.68
N LEU A 31 0.93 -5.23 -9.96
CA LEU A 31 -0.24 -4.42 -9.64
C LEU A 31 0.16 -3.23 -8.76
N VAL A 32 0.99 -3.45 -7.74
CA VAL A 32 1.49 -2.37 -6.86
C VAL A 32 2.26 -1.32 -7.66
N HIS A 33 3.11 -1.74 -8.61
CA HIS A 33 3.81 -0.80 -9.50
C HIS A 33 2.85 -0.03 -10.42
N ARG A 34 1.78 -0.68 -10.93
CA ARG A 34 0.74 0.00 -11.71
C ARG A 34 -0.02 1.02 -10.85
N ALA A 35 -0.38 0.66 -9.62
CA ALA A 35 -1.02 1.56 -8.67
C ALA A 35 -0.16 2.79 -8.39
N ALA A 36 1.13 2.61 -8.14
CA ALA A 36 2.06 3.71 -7.90
C ALA A 36 2.14 4.67 -9.10
N ARG A 37 2.21 4.13 -10.33
CA ARG A 37 2.21 4.95 -11.55
C ARG A 37 0.90 5.71 -11.73
N TRP A 38 -0.24 5.08 -11.47
CA TRP A 38 -1.55 5.72 -11.56
C TRP A 38 -1.70 6.84 -10.52
N LEU A 39 -1.29 6.60 -9.28
CA LEU A 39 -1.26 7.62 -8.22
C LEU A 39 -0.40 8.82 -8.62
N LYS A 40 0.79 8.56 -9.18
CA LYS A 40 1.72 9.63 -9.57
C LYS A 40 1.25 10.40 -10.81
N GLY A 41 0.84 9.71 -11.85
CA GLY A 41 0.52 10.28 -13.16
C GLY A 41 -0.92 10.77 -13.28
N THR A 42 -1.89 9.92 -12.95
CA THR A 42 -3.31 10.22 -13.13
C THR A 42 -3.87 11.04 -11.98
N CYS A 43 -3.57 10.66 -10.74
CA CYS A 43 -4.08 11.36 -9.57
C CYS A 43 -3.26 12.62 -9.23
N GLY A 44 -2.03 12.72 -9.74
CA GLY A 44 -1.12 13.83 -9.48
C GLY A 44 -0.58 13.85 -8.05
N CYS A 45 -0.44 12.68 -7.40
CA CYS A 45 0.14 12.61 -6.06
C CYS A 45 1.60 13.07 -6.06
N SER A 46 1.94 14.03 -5.21
CA SER A 46 3.31 14.55 -5.10
C SER A 46 4.24 13.49 -4.49
N THR A 47 3.72 12.76 -3.50
CA THR A 47 4.44 11.69 -2.80
C THR A 47 3.64 10.40 -2.93
N VAL A 48 4.32 9.32 -3.30
CA VAL A 48 3.75 7.97 -3.41
C VAL A 48 4.67 7.01 -2.69
N VAL A 49 4.10 6.13 -1.88
CA VAL A 49 4.79 5.07 -1.16
C VAL A 49 4.09 3.75 -1.45
N THR A 50 4.86 2.71 -1.71
CA THR A 50 4.38 1.33 -1.89
C THR A 50 4.80 0.47 -0.71
N GLU A 51 4.01 -0.56 -0.41
CA GLU A 51 4.31 -1.57 0.61
C GLU A 51 4.66 -0.98 1.98
N LEU A 52 3.92 0.05 2.39
CA LEU A 52 4.22 0.78 3.62
C LEU A 52 3.97 -0.10 4.85
N ARG A 53 5.03 -0.68 5.40
CA ARG A 53 4.99 -1.37 6.70
C ARG A 53 5.12 -0.35 7.83
N ALA A 54 3.99 0.18 8.27
CA ALA A 54 3.94 1.07 9.42
C ALA A 54 3.52 0.29 10.68
N PHE A 55 4.24 0.49 11.79
CA PHE A 55 3.83 -0.03 13.09
C PHE A 55 2.71 0.87 13.66
N THR A 56 1.50 0.66 13.16
CA THR A 56 0.31 1.44 13.56
C THR A 56 -0.57 0.62 14.50
N ALA A 57 -1.38 1.30 15.32
CA ALA A 57 -2.38 0.65 16.15
C ALA A 57 -3.45 -0.12 15.33
N SER A 58 -3.65 0.25 14.06
CA SER A 58 -4.52 -0.48 13.12
C SER A 58 -3.81 -1.69 12.48
N GLY A 59 -2.48 -1.73 12.48
CA GLY A 59 -1.68 -2.73 11.79
C GLY A 59 -1.84 -2.71 10.26
N GLU A 60 -2.35 -1.61 9.71
CA GLU A 60 -2.62 -1.49 8.29
C GLU A 60 -1.33 -1.30 7.51
N CYS A 61 -1.14 -2.15 6.50
CA CYS A 61 -0.01 -2.12 5.58
C CYS A 61 -0.57 -1.94 4.17
N PRO A 62 -0.69 -0.69 3.69
CA PRO A 62 -1.29 -0.44 2.39
C PRO A 62 -0.36 -0.86 1.25
N ASP A 63 -0.94 -1.40 0.19
CA ASP A 63 -0.20 -1.81 -1.01
C ASP A 63 0.42 -0.61 -1.72
N ALA A 64 -0.36 0.46 -1.96
CA ALA A 64 0.16 1.73 -2.42
C ALA A 64 -0.66 2.90 -1.86
N VAL A 65 0.02 3.97 -1.46
CA VAL A 65 -0.62 5.18 -0.96
C VAL A 65 0.04 6.43 -1.53
N GLY A 66 -0.77 7.38 -1.97
CA GLY A 66 -0.34 8.65 -2.53
C GLY A 66 -0.95 9.82 -1.79
N TRP A 67 -0.21 10.93 -1.71
CA TRP A 67 -0.69 12.19 -1.12
C TRP A 67 -0.73 13.29 -2.17
N ARG A 68 -1.82 14.05 -2.17
CA ARG A 68 -1.99 15.25 -2.98
C ARG A 68 -2.66 16.34 -2.15
N SER A 69 -2.00 17.48 -2.03
CA SER A 69 -2.50 18.66 -1.32
C SER A 69 -3.00 18.30 0.09
N ASN A 70 -4.31 18.22 0.29
CA ASN A 70 -4.98 17.98 1.57
C ASN A 70 -5.64 16.60 1.70
N TYR A 71 -5.40 15.66 0.78
CA TYR A 71 -5.96 14.31 0.86
C TYR A 71 -4.96 13.24 0.47
N SER A 72 -5.27 12.00 0.85
CA SER A 72 -4.53 10.81 0.49
C SER A 72 -5.40 9.80 -0.25
N ILE A 73 -4.78 9.04 -1.15
CA ILE A 73 -5.43 7.98 -1.91
C ILE A 73 -4.72 6.68 -1.60
N LEU A 74 -5.48 5.72 -1.07
CA LEU A 74 -5.06 4.36 -0.85
C LEU A 74 -5.48 3.49 -2.03
N VAL A 75 -4.57 2.65 -2.53
CA VAL A 75 -4.86 1.60 -3.50
C VAL A 75 -4.48 0.26 -2.90
N GLU A 76 -5.44 -0.65 -2.86
CA GLU A 76 -5.30 -2.04 -2.41
C GLU A 76 -5.31 -2.97 -3.64
N CYS A 77 -4.22 -3.66 -3.87
CA CYS A 77 -4.06 -4.56 -5.00
C CYS A 77 -4.58 -5.96 -4.65
N LYS A 78 -5.35 -6.56 -5.56
CA LYS A 78 -5.87 -7.94 -5.41
C LYS A 78 -5.59 -8.74 -6.67
N ALA A 79 -4.68 -9.70 -6.57
CA ALA A 79 -4.29 -10.55 -7.69
C ALA A 79 -5.31 -11.67 -7.98
N SER A 80 -6.11 -12.05 -6.97
CA SER A 80 -7.13 -13.09 -7.06
C SER A 80 -8.41 -12.75 -6.30
N ARG A 81 -9.50 -13.49 -6.59
CA ARG A 81 -10.78 -13.35 -5.88
C ARG A 81 -10.65 -13.71 -4.40
N SER A 82 -9.84 -14.71 -4.08
CA SER A 82 -9.54 -15.11 -2.71
C SER A 82 -8.84 -13.99 -1.92
N ASP A 83 -7.92 -13.26 -2.54
CA ASP A 83 -7.23 -12.12 -1.89
C ASP A 83 -8.24 -11.04 -1.49
N PHE A 84 -9.18 -10.73 -2.40
CA PHE A 84 -10.25 -9.78 -2.13
C PHE A 84 -11.15 -10.23 -0.96
N LEU A 85 -11.57 -11.49 -0.93
CA LEU A 85 -12.41 -12.02 0.15
C LEU A 85 -11.69 -12.08 1.50
N ALA A 86 -10.39 -12.35 1.51
CA ALA A 86 -9.59 -12.32 2.73
C ALA A 86 -9.45 -10.89 3.28
N ASP A 87 -9.29 -9.92 2.39
CA ASP A 87 -9.16 -8.50 2.74
C ASP A 87 -10.42 -7.93 3.41
N ARG A 88 -11.61 -8.38 2.96
CA ARG A 88 -12.90 -8.01 3.59
C ARG A 88 -13.00 -8.38 5.07
N LYS A 89 -12.22 -9.35 5.55
CA LYS A 89 -12.24 -9.82 6.94
C LYS A 89 -11.34 -8.99 7.88
N LYS A 90 -10.56 -8.04 7.34
CA LYS A 90 -9.65 -7.23 8.17
C LYS A 90 -10.43 -6.32 9.13
N LYS A 91 -10.00 -6.26 10.39
CA LYS A 91 -10.71 -5.58 11.48
C LYS A 91 -10.99 -4.09 11.23
N PHE A 92 -10.09 -3.41 10.53
CA PHE A 92 -10.25 -1.99 10.17
C PHE A 92 -11.24 -1.75 9.02
N ARG A 93 -11.78 -2.81 8.39
CA ARG A 93 -12.88 -2.68 7.43
C ARG A 93 -14.23 -2.43 8.11
N SER A 94 -14.39 -2.84 9.37
CA SER A 94 -15.57 -2.56 10.19
C SER A 94 -15.58 -1.14 10.77
N SER A 95 -14.43 -0.47 10.81
CA SER A 95 -14.24 0.88 11.35
C SER A 95 -13.42 1.72 10.36
N PRO A 96 -14.05 2.22 9.28
CA PRO A 96 -13.36 2.94 8.22
C PRO A 96 -12.54 4.14 8.73
N GLU A 97 -12.97 4.78 9.81
CA GLU A 97 -12.30 5.91 10.46
C GLU A 97 -10.92 5.59 11.04
N ARG A 98 -10.62 4.30 11.24
CA ARG A 98 -9.31 3.82 11.71
C ARG A 98 -8.36 3.41 10.59
N GLY A 99 -8.85 3.44 9.35
CA GLY A 99 -8.08 3.10 8.15
C GLY A 99 -7.33 4.28 7.54
N ILE A 100 -6.31 3.97 6.74
CA ILE A 100 -5.48 4.92 6.00
C ILE A 100 -6.21 5.34 4.71
N GLY A 101 -5.91 6.55 4.21
CA GLY A 101 -6.44 7.04 2.93
C GLY A 101 -7.77 7.76 3.07
N THR A 102 -7.84 8.99 2.54
CA THR A 102 -9.09 9.75 2.37
C THR A 102 -9.99 9.08 1.33
N TYR A 103 -9.41 8.72 0.18
CA TYR A 103 -10.05 7.93 -0.87
C TYR A 103 -9.41 6.56 -0.96
N ARG A 104 -10.20 5.56 -1.31
CA ARG A 104 -9.76 4.17 -1.30
C ARG A 104 -10.21 3.45 -2.56
N PHE A 105 -9.28 2.76 -3.19
CA PHE A 105 -9.50 2.04 -4.43
C PHE A 105 -9.02 0.60 -4.30
N TYR A 106 -9.72 -0.32 -4.93
CA TYR A 106 -9.15 -1.61 -5.29
C TYR A 106 -8.55 -1.55 -6.69
N LEU A 107 -7.42 -2.22 -6.89
CA LEU A 107 -6.83 -2.47 -8.21
C LEU A 107 -6.72 -3.99 -8.41
N CYS A 108 -7.32 -4.49 -9.49
CA CYS A 108 -7.27 -5.91 -9.80
C CYS A 108 -7.30 -6.19 -11.30
N PRO A 109 -6.92 -7.39 -11.75
CA PRO A 109 -7.20 -7.84 -13.11
C PRO A 109 -8.71 -7.86 -13.40
N PRO A 110 -9.13 -7.70 -14.66
CA PRO A 110 -10.54 -7.82 -15.05
C PRO A 110 -11.18 -9.14 -14.57
N GLY A 111 -12.41 -9.07 -14.08
CA GLY A 111 -13.19 -10.23 -13.62
C GLY A 111 -12.94 -10.65 -12.18
N ILE A 112 -11.98 -10.07 -11.46
CA ILE A 112 -11.68 -10.42 -10.06
C ILE A 112 -12.64 -9.73 -9.06
N ILE A 113 -12.95 -8.46 -9.28
CA ILE A 113 -13.89 -7.68 -8.47
C ILE A 113 -14.95 -7.11 -9.40
N GLN A 114 -16.22 -7.31 -9.04
CA GLN A 114 -17.36 -6.67 -9.69
C GLN A 114 -17.74 -5.41 -8.91
N THR A 115 -18.39 -4.46 -9.58
CA THR A 115 -18.86 -3.22 -8.93
C THR A 115 -19.79 -3.51 -7.75
N ASP A 116 -20.61 -4.56 -7.85
CA ASP A 116 -21.57 -4.95 -6.81
C ASP A 116 -20.91 -5.54 -5.57
N ASP A 117 -19.62 -5.91 -5.66
CA ASP A 117 -18.84 -6.38 -4.52
C ASP A 117 -18.23 -5.25 -3.70
N LEU A 118 -18.23 -4.02 -4.23
CA LEU A 118 -17.49 -2.92 -3.63
C LEU A 118 -18.15 -2.46 -2.33
N PRO A 119 -17.35 -2.23 -1.28
CA PRO A 119 -17.83 -1.48 -0.13
C PRO A 119 -18.25 -0.07 -0.57
N GLU A 120 -19.20 0.52 0.15
CA GLU A 120 -19.64 1.88 -0.10
C GLU A 120 -18.45 2.87 -0.08
N SER A 121 -18.45 3.82 -1.02
CA SER A 121 -17.40 4.84 -1.16
C SER A 121 -16.00 4.31 -1.54
N TRP A 122 -15.88 3.06 -2.01
CA TRP A 122 -14.66 2.55 -2.64
C TRP A 122 -14.71 2.66 -4.15
N GLY A 123 -13.58 3.03 -4.76
CA GLY A 123 -13.40 2.96 -6.20
C GLY A 123 -12.81 1.63 -6.65
N LEU A 124 -12.91 1.35 -7.96
CA LEU A 124 -12.36 0.17 -8.58
C LEU A 124 -11.59 0.53 -9.85
N LEU A 125 -10.39 -0.04 -9.96
CA LEU A 125 -9.52 0.08 -11.11
C LEU A 125 -9.23 -1.32 -11.66
N TYR A 126 -9.13 -1.41 -12.98
CA TYR A 126 -8.66 -2.60 -13.68
C TYR A 126 -7.26 -2.37 -14.25
N ALA A 127 -6.38 -3.35 -14.05
CA ALA A 127 -4.94 -3.27 -14.37
C ALA A 127 -4.56 -3.95 -15.68
#